data_AF-A0A1G1L8P0-F1
#
_entry.id   AF-A0A1G1L8P0-F1
#
_cell.length_a   1.000
_cell.length_b   1.000
_cell.length_c   1.000
_cell.angle_alpha   90.00
_cell.angle_beta   90.00
_cell.angle_gamma   90.00
#
_symmetry.space_group_name_H-M   'P 1'
#
loop_
_entity.id
_entity.type
_entity.pdbx_description
1 polymer ?
#
loop_
_entity_poly.entity_id
_entity_poly.type
_entity_poly.pdbx_seq_one_letter_code
_entity_poly.pdbx_strand_id
1 'polypeptide(L)'
;MNEEFKNRRKDYFIKKDFQRKFIIKFCALALIGSVLSSLLIYIMTTSTVTTTFEHCKLVIKNTADYILPAVVLSGAITIVIVVIAVIIVTLFTSHRIAGPLYRMEKDVGEVASGNLRVAFRLRSTDEIKALAAGLDIMVHNINDVVTSAKNSVSELESAIDSLDTSKAKAALTRVKSELNKFKT
;
A
#
# COMPACT_ATOMS: atom_id res chain seq x y z
N MET A 1 -13.03 35.12 -0.77
CA MET A 1 -14.11 34.15 -1.07
C MET A 1 -13.99 33.81 -2.54
N ASN A 2 -14.07 32.52 -2.88
CA ASN A 2 -13.91 31.90 -4.21
C ASN A 2 -12.53 31.28 -4.49
N GLU A 3 -12.22 30.20 -3.77
CA GLU A 3 -11.44 29.10 -4.35
C GLU A 3 -12.47 28.19 -5.04
N GLU A 4 -12.54 28.27 -6.36
CA GLU A 4 -13.34 27.38 -7.19
C GLU A 4 -12.99 25.93 -6.86
N PHE A 5 -14.00 25.10 -6.60
CA PHE A 5 -13.84 23.67 -6.48
C PHE A 5 -13.42 23.09 -7.84
N LYS A 6 -12.11 23.17 -8.15
CA LYS A 6 -11.50 22.49 -9.30
C LYS A 6 -11.82 21.01 -9.16
N ASN A 7 -12.69 20.53 -10.04
CA ASN A 7 -13.24 19.18 -10.01
C ASN A 7 -12.09 18.14 -10.07
N ARG A 8 -11.65 17.65 -8.90
CA ARG A 8 -10.49 16.74 -8.72
C ARG A 8 -10.73 15.31 -9.23
N ARG A 9 -11.78 15.08 -10.02
CA ARG A 9 -12.13 13.78 -10.62
C ARG A 9 -11.26 13.39 -11.82
N LYS A 10 -10.16 14.09 -12.08
CA LYS A 10 -9.23 13.82 -13.20
C LYS A 10 -7.81 13.42 -12.77
N ASP A 11 -7.51 13.42 -11.47
CA ASP A 11 -6.22 12.93 -10.96
C ASP A 11 -6.30 11.42 -10.71
N TYR A 12 -6.11 10.63 -11.77
CA TYR A 12 -6.04 9.16 -11.68
C TYR A 12 -4.83 8.68 -10.87
N PHE A 13 -3.77 9.49 -10.79
CA PHE A 13 -2.54 9.13 -10.08
C PHE A 13 -2.46 9.76 -8.68
N ILE A 14 -2.91 9.01 -7.68
CA ILE A 14 -2.75 9.36 -6.26
C ILE A 14 -1.46 8.67 -5.76
N LYS A 15 -0.44 9.45 -5.37
CA LYS A 15 0.93 8.98 -5.01
C LYS A 15 1.66 8.28 -6.17
N LYS A 16 2.03 9.09 -7.18
CA LYS A 16 2.65 8.71 -8.47
C LYS A 16 3.83 7.73 -8.38
N ASP A 17 4.63 7.75 -7.31
CA ASP A 17 5.83 6.92 -7.22
C ASP A 17 5.55 5.45 -6.94
N PHE A 18 4.56 5.15 -6.10
CA PHE A 18 4.17 3.77 -5.83
C PHE A 18 3.48 3.17 -7.06
N GLN A 19 2.46 3.87 -7.58
CA GLN A 19 1.68 3.40 -8.72
C GLN A 19 2.55 3.20 -9.97
N ARG A 20 3.49 4.12 -10.25
CA ARG A 20 4.43 3.97 -11.38
C ARG A 20 5.32 2.74 -11.22
N LYS A 21 5.93 2.53 -10.04
CA LYS A 21 6.78 1.35 -9.79
C LYS A 21 5.97 0.06 -9.85
N PHE A 22 4.73 0.06 -9.39
CA PHE A 22 3.83 -1.08 -9.47
C PHE A 22 3.53 -1.43 -10.93
N ILE A 23 3.02 -0.46 -11.70
CA ILE A 23 2.66 -0.65 -13.11
C ILE A 23 3.87 -1.13 -13.92
N ILE A 24 5.04 -0.50 -13.76
CA ILE A 24 6.25 -0.88 -14.49
C ILE A 24 6.64 -2.34 -14.23
N LYS A 25 6.52 -2.85 -12.99
CA LYS A 25 6.83 -4.26 -12.69
C LYS A 25 5.88 -5.22 -13.41
N PHE A 26 4.59 -4.93 -13.43
CA PHE A 26 3.61 -5.76 -14.13
C PHE A 26 3.78 -5.69 -15.66
N CYS A 27 4.03 -4.50 -16.21
CA CYS A 27 4.34 -4.35 -17.64
C CYS A 27 5.62 -5.10 -18.02
N ALA A 28 6.70 -4.97 -17.24
CA ALA A 28 7.95 -5.68 -17.48
C ALA A 28 7.75 -7.20 -17.41
N LEU A 29 6.97 -7.68 -16.43
CA LEU A 29 6.65 -9.10 -16.29
C LEU A 29 5.85 -9.64 -17.50
N ALA A 30 4.87 -8.88 -17.98
CA ALA A 30 4.09 -9.24 -19.17
C ALA A 30 4.97 -9.27 -20.44
N LEU A 31 5.87 -8.29 -20.61
CA LEU A 31 6.82 -8.27 -21.72
C LEU A 31 7.77 -9.47 -21.69
N ILE A 32 8.33 -9.80 -20.51
CA ILE A 32 9.18 -10.97 -20.33
C ILE A 32 8.41 -12.25 -20.65
N GLY A 33 7.17 -12.38 -20.18
CA GLY A 33 6.30 -13.51 -20.49
C GLY A 33 6.03 -13.66 -21.99
N SER A 34 5.79 -12.55 -22.69
CA SER A 34 5.58 -12.56 -24.14
C SER A 34 6.84 -12.99 -24.90
N VAL A 35 8.02 -12.48 -24.53
CA VAL A 35 9.30 -12.86 -25.15
C VAL A 35 9.61 -14.33 -24.88
N LEU A 36 9.41 -14.79 -23.64
CA LEU A 36 9.59 -16.18 -23.25
C LEU A 36 8.66 -17.12 -24.03
N SER A 37 7.38 -16.75 -24.18
CA SER A 37 6.42 -17.52 -24.97
C SER A 37 6.87 -17.68 -26.41
N SER A 38 7.26 -16.57 -27.05
CA SER A 38 7.72 -16.57 -28.45
C SER A 38 8.98 -17.42 -28.63
N LEU A 39 9.90 -17.35 -27.66
CA LEU A 39 11.14 -18.15 -27.69
C LEU A 39 10.86 -19.66 -27.52
N LEU A 40 10.00 -20.03 -26.56
CA LEU A 40 9.63 -21.43 -26.35
C LEU A 40 8.90 -22.02 -27.55
N ILE A 41 7.97 -21.27 -28.15
CA ILE A 41 7.29 -21.68 -29.40
C ILE A 41 8.33 -21.88 -30.50
N TYR A 42 9.28 -20.95 -30.67
CA TYR A 42 10.32 -21.06 -31.69
C TYR A 42 11.18 -22.32 -31.51
N ILE A 43 11.66 -22.59 -30.29
CA ILE A 43 12.50 -23.76 -29.98
C ILE A 43 11.73 -25.08 -30.18
N MET A 44 10.47 -25.16 -29.73
CA MET A 44 9.65 -26.37 -29.89
C MET A 44 9.27 -26.61 -31.36
N THR A 45 9.02 -25.55 -32.12
CA THR A 45 8.71 -25.66 -33.56
C THR A 45 9.94 -26.08 -34.37
N THR A 46 11.11 -25.50 -34.07
CA THR A 46 12.37 -25.84 -34.77
C THR A 46 12.89 -27.23 -34.44
N SER A 47 12.58 -27.79 -33.27
CA SER A 47 12.89 -29.17 -32.91
C SER A 47 11.93 -30.20 -33.52
N THR A 48 10.82 -29.78 -34.13
CA THR A 48 9.80 -30.65 -34.76
C THR A 48 9.98 -30.69 -36.29
N VAL A 49 11.21 -30.97 -36.76
CA VAL A 49 11.53 -31.07 -38.20
C VAL A 49 10.73 -32.22 -38.81
N THR A 50 9.62 -31.88 -39.48
CA THR A 50 8.71 -32.84 -40.09
C THR A 50 9.12 -33.08 -41.54
N THR A 51 10.02 -34.03 -41.76
CA THR A 51 10.07 -34.79 -43.02
C THR A 51 9.62 -36.22 -42.73
N THR A 52 8.31 -36.42 -42.53
CA THR A 52 7.72 -37.76 -42.51
C THR A 52 7.29 -38.14 -43.93
N PHE A 53 8.17 -38.82 -44.67
CA PHE A 53 7.80 -39.56 -45.87
C PHE A 53 7.27 -40.94 -45.46
N GLU A 54 5.99 -41.01 -45.10
CA GLU A 54 5.27 -42.28 -44.99
C GLU A 54 4.77 -42.67 -46.39
N HIS A 55 5.47 -43.61 -47.04
CA HIS A 55 4.97 -44.40 -48.18
C HIS A 55 4.36 -43.64 -49.37
N CYS A 56 5.05 -42.63 -49.92
CA CYS A 56 4.73 -42.01 -51.22
C CYS A 56 3.25 -41.59 -51.42
N LYS A 57 2.58 -41.12 -50.36
CA LYS A 57 1.33 -40.38 -50.47
C LYS A 57 1.45 -39.05 -49.73
N LEU A 58 1.35 -37.96 -50.48
CA LEU A 58 1.17 -36.62 -49.94
C LEU A 58 -0.21 -36.55 -49.27
N VAL A 59 -0.26 -36.81 -47.96
CA VAL A 59 -1.43 -36.50 -47.14
C VAL A 59 -1.32 -35.03 -46.74
N ILE A 60 -2.11 -34.17 -47.38
CA ILE A 60 -2.22 -32.76 -47.01
C ILE A 60 -2.94 -32.69 -45.67
N LYS A 61 -2.17 -32.70 -44.59
CA LYS A 61 -2.65 -32.32 -43.27
C LYS A 61 -2.51 -30.81 -43.12
N ASN A 62 -3.41 -30.20 -42.37
CA ASN A 62 -3.32 -28.78 -42.09
C ASN A 62 -2.07 -28.51 -41.26
N THR A 63 -1.24 -27.53 -41.66
CA THR A 63 -0.07 -27.09 -40.90
C THR A 63 -0.42 -26.73 -39.46
N ALA A 64 -1.67 -26.29 -39.22
CA ALA A 64 -2.20 -26.06 -37.89
C ALA A 64 -2.14 -27.30 -36.98
N ASP A 65 -2.47 -28.50 -37.47
CA ASP A 65 -2.54 -29.71 -36.64
C ASP A 65 -1.16 -30.17 -36.15
N TYR A 66 -0.11 -29.84 -36.89
CA TYR A 66 1.28 -30.14 -36.50
C TYR A 66 1.83 -29.12 -35.50
N ILE A 67 1.46 -27.85 -35.62
CA ILE A 67 1.99 -26.76 -34.77
C ILE A 67 1.18 -26.62 -33.48
N LEU A 68 -0.11 -26.97 -33.50
CA LEU A 68 -1.02 -26.86 -32.36
C LEU A 68 -0.50 -27.52 -31.07
N PRO A 69 -0.01 -28.77 -31.05
CA PRO A 69 0.53 -29.36 -29.82
C PRO A 69 1.75 -28.62 -29.28
N ALA A 70 2.63 -28.11 -30.15
CA ALA A 70 3.78 -27.30 -29.75
C ALA A 70 3.35 -25.94 -29.16
N VAL A 71 2.35 -25.28 -29.75
CA VAL A 71 1.78 -24.01 -29.26
C VAL A 71 1.07 -24.20 -27.93
N VAL A 72 0.25 -25.26 -27.80
CA VAL A 72 -0.46 -25.55 -26.55
C VAL A 72 0.51 -25.88 -25.42
N LEU A 73 1.51 -26.73 -25.68
CA LEU A 73 2.49 -27.12 -24.65
C LEU A 73 3.37 -25.94 -24.22
N SER A 74 3.93 -25.19 -25.17
CA SER A 74 4.74 -24.00 -24.86
C SER A 74 3.93 -22.90 -24.19
N GLY A 75 2.68 -22.69 -24.61
CA GLY A 75 1.74 -21.78 -23.96
C GLY A 75 1.45 -22.19 -22.51
N ALA A 76 1.16 -23.46 -22.27
CA ALA A 76 0.93 -23.99 -20.93
C ALA A 76 2.15 -23.80 -20.02
N ILE A 77 3.35 -24.12 -20.50
CA ILE A 77 4.61 -23.91 -19.75
C ILE A 77 4.79 -22.42 -19.41
N THR A 78 4.60 -21.55 -20.40
CA THR A 78 4.74 -20.09 -20.20
C THR A 78 3.74 -19.57 -19.18
N ILE A 79 2.47 -19.98 -19.26
CA ILE A 79 1.43 -19.59 -18.31
C ILE A 79 1.83 -19.98 -16.89
N VAL A 80 2.27 -21.22 -16.67
CA VAL A 80 2.70 -21.68 -15.35
C VAL A 80 3.85 -20.81 -14.80
N ILE A 81 4.86 -20.54 -15.61
CA ILE A 81 6.01 -19.70 -15.22
C ILE A 81 5.56 -18.27 -14.88
N VAL A 82 4.74 -17.65 -15.74
CA VAL A 82 4.25 -16.28 -15.55
C VAL A 82 3.36 -16.19 -14.31
N VAL A 83 2.47 -17.16 -14.09
CA VAL A 83 1.61 -17.19 -12.89
C VAL A 83 2.45 -17.26 -11.62
N ILE A 84 3.46 -18.13 -11.58
CA ILE A 84 4.37 -18.22 -10.43
C ILE A 84 5.08 -16.87 -10.21
N ALA A 85 5.59 -16.25 -11.27
CA ALA A 85 6.25 -14.95 -11.18
C ALA A 85 5.29 -13.83 -10.73
N VAL A 86 4.04 -13.82 -11.20
CA VAL A 86 2.99 -12.89 -10.75
C VAL A 86 2.72 -13.06 -9.26
N ILE A 87 2.57 -14.31 -8.78
CA ILE A 87 2.34 -14.61 -7.37
C ILE A 87 3.49 -14.04 -6.52
N ILE A 88 4.72 -14.30 -6.92
CA ILE A 88 5.92 -13.80 -6.23
C ILE A 88 5.91 -12.27 -6.17
N VAL A 89 5.80 -11.59 -7.32
CA VAL A 89 5.81 -10.11 -7.39
C VAL A 89 4.68 -9.51 -6.56
N THR A 90 3.50 -10.12 -6.59
CA THR A 90 2.31 -9.66 -5.88
C THR A 90 2.46 -9.84 -4.37
N LEU A 91 2.93 -11.00 -3.89
CA LEU A 91 3.18 -11.25 -2.47
C LEU A 91 4.21 -10.28 -1.89
N PHE A 92 5.34 -10.09 -2.57
CA PHE A 92 6.38 -9.16 -2.12
C PHE A 92 5.88 -7.72 -2.08
N THR A 93 5.05 -7.33 -3.04
CA THR A 93 4.50 -5.98 -3.09
C THR A 93 3.40 -5.78 -2.03
N SER A 94 2.56 -6.79 -1.82
CA SER A 94 1.51 -6.78 -0.79
C SER A 94 2.09 -6.67 0.62
N HIS A 95 3.20 -7.36 0.91
CA HIS A 95 3.86 -7.28 2.22
C HIS A 95 4.32 -5.86 2.61
N ARG A 96 4.68 -5.02 1.64
CA ARG A 96 5.06 -3.61 1.86
C ARG A 96 3.87 -2.70 2.21
N ILE A 97 2.65 -3.23 2.18
CA ILE A 97 1.41 -2.54 2.53
C ILE A 97 0.80 -3.21 3.76
N ALA A 98 0.50 -4.51 3.67
CA ALA A 98 -0.26 -5.25 4.68
C ALA A 98 0.46 -5.31 6.04
N GLY A 99 1.77 -5.53 6.05
CA GLY A 99 2.56 -5.59 7.29
C GLY A 99 2.56 -4.27 8.06
N PRO A 100 2.96 -3.15 7.43
CA PRO A 100 2.86 -1.82 8.01
C PRO A 100 1.45 -1.45 8.46
N LEU A 101 0.43 -1.82 7.69
CA LEU A 101 -0.96 -1.53 8.00
C LEU A 101 -1.44 -2.26 9.26
N TYR A 102 -1.14 -3.56 9.38
CA TYR A 102 -1.47 -4.36 10.56
C TYR A 102 -0.80 -3.82 11.83
N ARG A 103 0.45 -3.37 11.72
CA ARG A 103 1.12 -2.71 12.85
C ARG A 103 0.43 -1.40 13.24
N MET A 104 0.09 -0.58 12.25
CA MET A 104 -0.62 0.69 12.51
C MET A 104 -1.98 0.48 13.17
N GLU A 105 -2.70 -0.59 12.83
CA GLU A 105 -3.95 -0.95 13.49
C GLU A 105 -3.76 -1.20 14.98
N LYS A 106 -2.70 -1.93 15.36
CA LYS A 106 -2.34 -2.13 16.77
C LYS A 106 -1.96 -0.82 17.46
N ASP A 107 -1.13 -0.01 16.80
CA ASP A 107 -0.69 1.29 17.33
C ASP A 107 -1.90 2.22 17.56
N VAL A 108 -2.90 2.20 16.67
CA VAL A 108 -4.18 2.93 16.87
C VAL A 108 -4.97 2.35 18.04
N GLY A 109 -5.01 1.03 18.21
CA GLY A 109 -5.64 0.38 19.36
C GLY A 109 -5.04 0.82 20.70
N GLU A 110 -3.71 0.92 20.78
CA GLU A 110 -3.00 1.44 21.95
C GLU A 110 -3.40 2.90 22.24
N VAL A 111 -3.45 3.75 21.23
CA VAL A 111 -3.91 5.14 21.35
C VAL A 111 -5.36 5.21 21.84
N ALA A 112 -6.24 4.35 21.31
CA ALA A 112 -7.64 4.26 21.72
C ALA A 112 -7.79 3.82 23.19
N SER A 113 -6.84 3.04 23.72
CA SER A 113 -6.79 2.66 25.15
C SER A 113 -6.28 3.79 26.07
N GLY A 114 -5.89 4.94 25.50
CA GLY A 114 -5.37 6.10 26.23
C GLY A 114 -3.85 6.22 26.25
N ASN A 115 -3.12 5.31 25.58
CA ASN A 115 -1.67 5.39 25.47
C ASN A 115 -1.24 6.37 24.36
N LEU A 116 -1.05 7.64 24.71
CA LEU A 116 -0.65 8.70 23.77
C LEU A 116 0.87 8.79 23.54
N ARG A 117 1.65 7.83 24.07
CA ARG A 117 3.11 7.78 23.89
C ARG A 117 3.54 6.94 22.68
N VAL A 118 2.57 6.40 21.94
CA VAL A 118 2.78 5.60 20.74
C VAL A 118 3.37 6.46 19.62
N ALA A 119 4.34 5.91 18.89
CA ALA A 119 5.00 6.58 17.77
C ALA A 119 4.78 5.80 16.46
N PHE A 120 4.18 6.46 15.47
CA PHE A 120 3.84 5.84 14.18
C PHE A 120 5.04 5.88 13.22
N ARG A 121 6.06 5.06 13.51
CA ARG A 121 7.30 5.00 12.70
C ARG A 121 7.31 3.85 11.71
N LEU A 122 7.22 4.13 10.41
CA LEU A 122 7.34 3.13 9.35
C LEU A 122 8.70 3.15 8.65
N ARG A 123 9.04 2.06 7.96
CA ARG A 123 10.30 1.97 7.20
C ARG A 123 10.28 2.91 6.00
N SER A 124 11.44 3.37 5.57
CA SER A 124 11.59 4.21 4.37
C SER A 124 11.05 3.55 3.09
N THR A 125 10.89 2.24 3.09
CA THR A 125 10.35 1.44 1.98
C THR A 125 8.86 1.15 2.12
N ASP A 126 8.18 1.55 3.19
CA ASP A 126 6.74 1.28 3.33
C ASP A 126 5.91 2.30 2.55
N GLU A 127 4.81 1.87 1.92
CA GLU A 127 4.06 2.72 0.98
C GLU A 127 3.05 3.66 1.69
N ILE A 128 2.72 3.35 2.95
CA ILE A 128 1.73 4.10 3.76
C ILE A 128 2.36 5.08 4.76
N LYS A 129 3.65 5.42 4.61
CA LYS A 129 4.37 6.39 5.48
C LYS A 129 3.64 7.72 5.69
N ALA A 130 3.03 8.27 4.65
CA ALA A 130 2.30 9.53 4.76
C ALA A 130 1.09 9.44 5.72
N LEU A 131 0.44 8.27 5.79
CA LEU A 131 -0.63 8.02 6.75
C LEU A 131 -0.05 7.93 8.17
N ALA A 132 1.05 7.19 8.34
CA ALA A 132 1.73 7.08 9.62
C ALA A 132 2.18 8.44 10.16
N ALA A 133 2.77 9.30 9.32
CA ALA A 133 3.13 10.66 9.70
C ALA A 133 1.91 11.51 10.11
N GLY A 134 0.78 11.37 9.40
CA GLY A 134 -0.46 12.05 9.77
C GLY A 134 -1.01 11.60 11.13
N LEU A 135 -0.97 10.29 11.42
CA LEU A 135 -1.38 9.75 12.73
C LEU A 135 -0.42 10.17 13.85
N ASP A 136 0.88 10.21 13.58
CA ASP A 136 1.90 10.66 14.54
C ASP A 136 1.63 12.11 14.97
N ILE A 137 1.39 13.00 14.00
CA ILE A 137 1.01 14.40 14.26
C ILE A 137 -0.30 14.48 15.05
N MET A 138 -1.29 13.67 14.69
CA MET A 138 -2.57 13.64 15.39
C MET A 138 -2.40 13.26 16.88
N VAL A 139 -1.67 12.18 17.16
CA VAL A 139 -1.45 11.73 18.55
C VAL A 139 -0.61 12.72 19.33
N HIS A 140 0.40 13.34 18.70
CA HIS A 140 1.18 14.39 19.33
C HIS A 140 0.31 15.56 19.76
N ASN A 141 -0.55 16.06 18.88
CA ASN A 141 -1.48 17.16 19.20
C ASN A 141 -2.46 16.80 20.33
N ILE A 142 -2.98 15.57 20.33
CA ILE A 142 -3.86 15.10 21.42
C ILE A 142 -3.08 15.04 22.73
N ASN A 143 -1.86 14.50 22.71
CA ASN A 143 -1.00 14.41 23.90
C ASN A 143 -0.67 15.79 24.48
N ASP A 144 -0.40 16.78 23.64
CA ASP A 144 -0.10 18.14 24.09
C ASP A 144 -1.29 18.79 24.79
N VAL A 145 -2.51 18.61 24.25
CA VAL A 145 -3.72 19.13 24.91
C VAL A 145 -3.99 18.40 26.22
N VAL A 146 -3.87 17.06 26.25
CA VAL A 146 -4.05 16.27 27.48
C VAL A 146 -3.02 16.65 28.54
N THR A 147 -1.77 16.88 28.15
CA THR A 147 -0.70 17.31 29.06
C THR A 147 -0.97 18.72 29.61
N SER A 148 -1.39 19.65 28.75
CA SER A 148 -1.74 21.02 29.14
C SER A 148 -2.94 21.05 30.08
N ALA A 149 -3.95 20.21 29.83
CA ALA A 149 -5.11 20.04 30.70
C ALA A 149 -4.70 19.47 32.07
N LYS A 150 -3.86 18.42 32.10
CA LYS A 150 -3.33 17.84 33.35
C LYS A 150 -2.55 18.87 34.18
N ASN A 151 -1.68 19.65 33.55
CA ASN A 151 -0.93 20.70 34.23
C ASN A 151 -1.86 21.78 34.82
N SER A 152 -2.87 22.21 34.05
CA SER A 152 -3.84 23.20 34.53
C SER A 152 -4.72 22.66 35.67
N VAL A 153 -5.03 21.36 35.69
CA VAL A 153 -5.71 20.70 36.82
C VAL A 153 -4.81 20.68 38.06
N SER A 154 -3.52 20.36 37.91
CA SER A 154 -2.57 20.39 39.04
C SER A 154 -2.36 21.82 39.59
N GLU A 155 -2.34 22.84 38.71
CA GLU A 155 -2.34 24.26 39.11
C GLU A 155 -3.62 24.62 39.88
N LEU A 156 -4.77 24.10 39.45
CA LEU A 156 -6.06 24.32 40.11
C LEU A 156 -6.10 23.68 41.50
N GLU A 157 -5.64 22.43 41.65
CA GLU A 157 -5.52 21.73 42.93
C GLU A 157 -4.64 22.54 43.91
N SER A 158 -3.46 22.97 43.45
CA SER A 158 -2.54 23.79 44.25
C SER A 158 -3.13 25.15 44.66
N ALA A 159 -3.93 25.76 43.78
CA ALA A 159 -4.60 27.03 44.05
C ALA A 159 -5.75 26.88 45.07
N ILE A 160 -6.47 25.75 45.04
CA ILE A 160 -7.51 25.42 46.01
C ILE A 160 -6.88 25.20 47.40
N ASP A 161 -5.79 24.45 47.47
CA ASP A 161 -5.08 24.18 48.74
C ASP A 161 -4.52 25.47 49.38
N SER A 162 -4.12 26.44 48.56
CA SER A 162 -3.64 27.75 49.01
C SER A 162 -4.75 28.81 49.18
N LEU A 163 -6.03 28.43 48.95
CA LEU A 163 -7.19 29.33 48.96
C LEU A 163 -7.06 30.55 48.01
N ASP A 164 -6.21 30.45 46.99
CA ASP A 164 -5.98 31.50 45.99
C ASP A 164 -7.04 31.40 44.88
N THR A 165 -8.16 32.07 45.13
CA THR A 165 -9.33 32.06 44.22
C THR A 165 -9.01 32.67 42.85
N SER A 166 -8.03 33.58 42.77
CA SER A 166 -7.62 34.22 41.52
C SER A 166 -6.89 33.21 40.62
N LYS A 167 -5.90 32.50 41.17
CA LYS A 167 -5.18 31.44 40.45
C LYS A 167 -6.11 30.29 40.04
N ALA A 168 -7.03 29.89 40.92
CA ALA A 168 -8.00 28.85 40.59
C ALA A 168 -8.87 29.23 39.38
N LYS A 169 -9.36 30.48 39.33
CA LYS A 169 -10.16 30.98 38.19
C LYS A 169 -9.34 31.05 36.89
N ALA A 170 -8.07 31.42 36.97
CA ALA A 170 -7.17 31.45 35.82
C ALA A 170 -6.91 30.04 35.25
N ALA A 171 -6.60 29.06 36.11
CA ALA A 171 -6.39 27.67 35.72
C ALA A 171 -7.64 27.05 35.07
N LEU A 172 -8.83 27.28 35.65
CA LEU A 172 -10.10 26.84 35.07
C LEU A 172 -10.35 27.43 33.68
N THR A 173 -10.03 28.71 33.49
CA THR A 173 -10.18 29.38 32.19
C THR A 173 -9.24 28.78 31.14
N ARG A 174 -8.00 28.42 31.53
CA ARG A 174 -7.05 27.72 30.64
C ARG A 174 -7.57 26.36 30.22
N VAL A 175 -8.02 25.52 31.16
CA VAL A 175 -8.61 24.20 30.84
C VAL A 175 -9.76 24.35 29.84
N LYS A 176 -10.68 25.29 30.10
CA LYS A 176 -11.82 25.53 29.22
C LYS A 176 -11.38 25.96 27.82
N SER A 177 -10.37 26.82 27.70
CA SER A 177 -9.80 27.24 26.43
C SER A 177 -9.15 26.09 25.65
N GLU A 178 -8.40 25.23 26.34
CA GLU A 178 -7.77 24.05 25.72
C GLU A 178 -8.81 23.06 25.19
N LEU A 179 -9.87 22.79 25.96
CA LEU A 179 -10.94 21.89 25.54
C LEU A 179 -11.77 22.48 24.38
N ASN A 180 -12.00 23.79 24.36
CA ASN A 180 -12.70 24.47 23.26
C ASN A 180 -11.97 24.39 21.90
N LYS A 181 -10.70 23.96 21.86
CA LYS A 181 -10.00 23.67 20.60
C LYS A 181 -10.60 22.48 19.87
N PHE A 182 -11.21 21.54 20.59
CA PHE A 182 -11.94 20.42 20.00
C PHE A 182 -13.36 20.85 19.65
N LYS A 183 -13.75 20.62 18.40
CA LYS A 183 -15.14 20.75 17.96
C LYS A 183 -15.89 19.46 18.32
N THR A 184 -16.30 19.36 19.56
CA THR A 184 -17.14 18.29 20.12
C THR A 184 -18.43 18.88 20.62
#